data_AF-A0A956P552-F1
#
_entry.id   AF-A0A956P552-F1
#
_cell.length_a   1.000
_cell.length_b   1.000
_cell.length_c   1.000
_cell.angle_alpha   90.00
_cell.angle_beta   90.00
_cell.angle_gamma   90.00
#
_symmetry.space_group_name_H-M   'P 1'
#
loop_
_entity.id
_entity.type
_entity.pdbx_description
1 polymer ?
#
loop_
_entity_poly.entity_id
_entity_poly.type
_entity_poly.pdbx_seq_one_letter_code
_entity_poly.pdbx_strand_id
1 'polypeptide(L)'
;MSIIKHSILHAVIILYTFTYLPYCFATEQIQKVAESINITVNPIISPNFHNKPKQTNLAQIRQKQVVFTKINMTLPRLPLDYYTQQVHAHYNGLMHWLYEHRYSLVISGAISAYALLCYLVHKATIYIQDNTHWFGWHRDCSLEQLLSYSQDEITNQLIVAIESRYVTAQNPTNFFDPLMHFMQDIDDEIKHLHHYKKLFLWLDRFYLASITFANTQHCLHIQEKIDRLAYIKHLFGRWIAQQNLQSYLTQENEPLIKRLYHTIKKPLVFVARLPQRMVHTFRKI
;
A
#
# COMPACT_ATOMS: atom_id res chain seq x y z
N MET A 1 -1.91 -32.84 8.62
CA MET A 1 -0.70 -33.28 7.90
C MET A 1 -0.15 -32.25 6.88
N SER A 2 -0.97 -31.36 6.29
CA SER A 2 -0.51 -30.32 5.33
C SER A 2 0.34 -29.19 5.95
N ILE A 3 0.20 -28.92 7.25
CA ILE A 3 0.80 -27.74 7.89
C ILE A 3 2.23 -27.98 8.35
N ILE A 4 2.55 -29.21 8.76
CA ILE A 4 3.93 -29.65 8.99
C ILE A 4 4.73 -29.54 7.68
N LYS A 5 4.11 -29.80 6.52
CA LYS A 5 4.74 -29.58 5.22
C LYS A 5 5.06 -28.10 4.96
N HIS A 6 4.22 -27.16 5.44
CA HIS A 6 4.47 -25.73 5.25
C HIS A 6 5.56 -25.20 6.18
N SER A 7 5.60 -25.61 7.45
CA SER A 7 6.71 -25.25 8.35
C SER A 7 8.04 -25.87 7.90
N ILE A 8 8.03 -27.11 7.40
CA ILE A 8 9.21 -27.72 6.78
C ILE A 8 9.60 -26.95 5.51
N LEU A 9 8.64 -26.53 4.68
CA LEU A 9 8.92 -25.73 3.49
C LEU A 9 9.57 -24.38 3.84
N HIS A 10 9.10 -23.69 4.89
CA HIS A 10 9.73 -22.45 5.36
C HIS A 10 11.12 -22.67 5.94
N ALA A 11 11.33 -23.74 6.72
CA ALA A 11 12.66 -24.10 7.22
C ALA A 11 13.61 -24.47 6.07
N VAL A 12 13.10 -25.18 5.05
CA VAL A 12 13.83 -25.50 3.82
C VAL A 12 14.12 -24.24 3.02
N ILE A 13 13.19 -23.29 2.90
CA ILE A 13 13.43 -22.01 2.22
C ILE A 13 14.47 -21.18 2.97
N ILE A 14 14.43 -21.14 4.31
CA ILE A 14 15.44 -20.44 5.11
C ILE A 14 16.81 -21.10 4.93
N LEU A 15 16.89 -22.43 5.03
CA LEU A 15 18.11 -23.19 4.73
C LEU A 15 18.58 -22.95 3.30
N TYR A 16 17.66 -22.96 2.33
CA TYR A 16 17.95 -22.71 0.92
C TYR A 16 18.49 -21.30 0.75
N THR A 17 17.86 -20.27 1.32
CA THR A 17 18.39 -18.90 1.27
C THR A 17 19.77 -18.80 1.90
N PHE A 18 20.03 -19.48 3.02
CA PHE A 18 21.35 -19.47 3.66
C PHE A 18 22.42 -20.26 2.89
N THR A 19 22.05 -21.28 2.11
CA THR A 19 22.99 -22.05 1.27
C THR A 19 23.13 -21.49 -0.15
N TYR A 20 22.08 -20.89 -0.70
CA TYR A 20 22.00 -20.38 -2.07
C TYR A 20 22.44 -18.92 -2.16
N LEU A 21 22.28 -18.07 -1.12
CA LEU A 21 22.86 -16.72 -1.13
C LEU A 21 24.39 -16.76 -1.30
N PRO A 22 25.14 -17.58 -0.54
CA PRO A 22 26.58 -17.70 -0.73
C PRO A 22 26.94 -18.20 -2.12
N TYR A 23 26.15 -19.11 -2.68
CA TYR A 23 26.34 -19.60 -4.05
C TYR A 23 26.09 -18.50 -5.09
N CYS A 24 24.99 -17.75 -4.97
CA CYS A 24 24.69 -16.60 -5.82
C CYS A 24 25.76 -15.51 -5.69
N PHE A 25 26.24 -15.24 -4.46
CA PHE A 25 27.32 -14.27 -4.22
C PHE A 25 28.64 -14.76 -4.83
N ALA A 26 28.95 -16.05 -4.74
CA ALA A 26 30.10 -16.64 -5.41
C ALA A 26 29.99 -16.53 -6.94
N THR A 27 28.81 -16.79 -7.52
CA THR A 27 28.58 -16.60 -8.96
C THR A 27 28.61 -15.13 -9.38
N GLU A 28 28.17 -14.21 -8.52
CA GLU A 28 28.22 -12.77 -8.77
C GLU A 28 29.67 -12.27 -8.68
N GLN A 29 30.49 -12.81 -7.77
CA GLN A 29 31.93 -12.54 -7.73
C GLN A 29 32.63 -13.11 -8.97
N ILE A 30 32.28 -14.33 -9.40
CA ILE A 30 32.77 -14.91 -10.66
C ILE A 30 32.34 -14.07 -11.86
N GLN A 31 31.12 -13.54 -11.86
CA GLN A 31 30.61 -12.66 -12.91
C GLN A 31 31.27 -11.28 -12.87
N LYS A 32 31.50 -10.69 -11.70
CA LYS A 32 32.27 -9.44 -11.55
C LYS A 32 33.72 -9.61 -11.97
N VAL A 33 34.32 -10.78 -11.71
CA VAL A 33 35.64 -11.13 -12.25
C VAL A 33 35.57 -11.29 -13.77
N ALA A 34 34.55 -11.96 -14.32
CA ALA A 34 34.35 -12.08 -15.77
C ALA A 34 34.07 -10.72 -16.46
N GLU A 35 33.36 -9.82 -15.81
CA GLU A 35 33.08 -8.46 -16.26
C GLU A 35 34.32 -7.56 -16.13
N SER A 36 35.15 -7.74 -15.10
CA SER A 36 36.46 -7.08 -15.01
C SER A 36 37.44 -7.54 -16.09
N ILE A 37 37.21 -8.74 -16.65
CA ILE A 37 37.94 -9.28 -17.80
C ILE A 37 37.35 -8.76 -19.12
N ASN A 38 36.08 -8.35 -19.16
CA ASN A 38 35.53 -7.56 -20.28
C ASN A 38 36.04 -6.12 -20.19
N ILE A 39 37.24 -5.92 -20.72
CA ILE A 39 37.93 -4.64 -20.84
C ILE A 39 36.96 -3.58 -21.36
N THR A 40 36.55 -2.66 -20.48
CA THR A 40 35.87 -1.42 -20.85
C THR A 40 36.86 -0.58 -21.64
N VAL A 41 36.78 -0.65 -22.98
CA VAL A 41 37.49 0.27 -23.85
C VAL A 41 36.81 1.63 -23.68
N ASN A 42 37.27 2.42 -22.72
CA ASN A 42 36.85 3.81 -22.60
C ASN A 42 37.32 4.54 -23.86
N PRO A 43 36.42 5.04 -24.71
CA PRO A 43 36.84 5.88 -25.82
C PRO A 43 37.47 7.14 -25.22
N ILE A 44 38.74 7.38 -25.53
CA ILE A 44 39.41 8.64 -25.21
C ILE A 44 38.70 9.73 -26.01
N ILE A 45 37.74 10.42 -25.38
CA ILE A 45 37.12 11.62 -25.94
C ILE A 45 37.93 12.79 -25.42
N SER A 46 38.88 13.27 -26.23
CA SER A 46 39.57 14.53 -25.98
C SER A 46 38.56 15.69 -25.99
N PRO A 47 38.45 16.50 -24.92
CA PRO A 47 37.49 17.60 -24.87
C PRO A 47 38.09 18.81 -25.58
N ASN A 48 37.65 19.07 -26.81
CA ASN A 48 37.91 20.35 -27.47
C ASN A 48 36.66 21.24 -27.32
N PHE A 49 36.59 21.96 -26.21
CA PHE A 49 35.54 22.94 -25.93
C PHE A 49 35.88 24.26 -26.63
N HIS A 50 35.39 24.42 -27.86
CA HIS A 50 34.94 25.72 -28.37
C HIS A 50 34.17 25.48 -29.67
N ASN A 51 32.84 25.61 -29.63
CA ASN A 51 32.10 26.49 -30.55
C ASN A 51 30.58 26.36 -30.41
N LYS A 52 29.95 27.50 -30.70
CA LYS A 52 28.54 27.89 -30.58
C LYS A 52 27.51 26.89 -31.15
N PRO A 53 26.26 26.91 -30.66
CA PRO A 53 25.20 26.01 -31.12
C PRO A 53 24.80 26.35 -32.56
N LYS A 54 25.26 25.55 -33.53
CA LYS A 54 24.65 25.44 -34.86
C LYS A 54 23.78 24.19 -34.86
N GLN A 55 22.47 24.38 -35.07
CA GLN A 55 21.52 23.31 -35.39
C GLN A 55 22.06 22.52 -36.58
N THR A 56 22.55 21.31 -36.30
CA THR A 56 23.09 20.41 -37.31
C THR A 56 22.26 19.14 -37.32
N ASN A 57 21.82 18.75 -38.51
CA ASN A 57 20.91 17.66 -38.81
C ASN A 57 21.23 16.34 -38.09
N LEU A 58 20.20 15.72 -37.51
CA LEU A 58 20.23 14.45 -36.76
C LEU A 58 20.75 13.23 -37.55
N ALA A 59 20.96 13.35 -38.86
CA ALA A 59 21.35 12.24 -39.73
C ALA A 59 22.87 11.97 -39.77
N GLN A 60 23.74 12.90 -39.36
CA GLN A 60 25.19 12.75 -39.49
C GLN A 60 25.92 12.22 -38.24
N ILE A 61 25.23 11.99 -37.12
CA ILE A 61 25.86 11.52 -35.87
C ILE A 61 26.08 9.99 -35.86
N ARG A 62 25.61 9.24 -36.86
CA ARG A 62 25.61 7.75 -36.85
C ARG A 62 26.90 7.03 -37.28
N GLN A 63 28.00 7.71 -37.60
CA GLN A 63 29.23 7.06 -38.08
C GLN A 63 30.53 7.47 -37.34
N LYS A 64 30.51 7.57 -36.01
CA LYS A 64 31.76 7.41 -35.25
C LYS A 64 32.05 5.93 -35.11
N GLN A 65 32.81 5.38 -36.06
CA GLN A 65 33.37 4.03 -35.96
C GLN A 65 34.29 3.98 -34.74
N VAL A 66 33.88 3.23 -33.71
CA VAL A 66 34.73 2.85 -32.59
C VAL A 66 35.75 1.85 -33.15
N VAL A 67 37.02 2.27 -33.25
CA VAL A 67 38.12 1.37 -33.58
C VAL A 67 38.33 0.46 -32.38
N PHE A 68 37.83 -0.77 -32.46
CA PHE A 68 38.08 -1.79 -31.45
C PHE A 68 39.51 -2.29 -31.60
N THR A 69 40.43 -1.75 -30.81
CA THR A 69 41.74 -2.37 -30.60
C THR A 69 41.53 -3.71 -29.91
N LYS A 70 41.69 -4.80 -30.66
CA LYS A 70 41.59 -6.17 -30.16
C LYS A 70 42.76 -6.43 -29.21
N ILE A 71 42.57 -6.13 -27.93
CA ILE A 71 43.53 -6.47 -26.88
C ILE A 71 43.45 -7.98 -26.71
N ASN A 72 44.40 -8.70 -27.28
CA ASN A 72 44.56 -10.14 -27.06
C ASN A 72 45.11 -10.35 -25.63
N MET A 73 44.24 -10.26 -24.62
CA MET A 73 44.57 -10.78 -23.29
C MET A 73 44.54 -12.30 -23.36
N THR A 74 45.72 -12.91 -23.51
CA THR A 74 45.92 -14.33 -23.21
C THR A 74 45.85 -14.50 -21.70
N LEU A 75 44.65 -14.70 -21.17
CA LEU A 75 44.49 -15.16 -19.79
C LEU A 75 45.22 -16.51 -19.66
N PRO A 76 46.03 -16.71 -18.60
CA PRO A 76 46.62 -18.00 -18.33
C PRO A 76 45.48 -19.01 -18.18
N ARG A 77 45.41 -19.97 -19.11
CA ARG A 77 44.47 -21.09 -19.04
C ARG A 77 44.90 -21.98 -17.89
N LEU A 78 44.45 -21.64 -16.68
CA LEU A 78 44.56 -22.53 -15.54
C LEU A 78 43.81 -23.83 -15.87
N PRO A 79 44.39 -24.99 -15.57
CA PRO A 79 43.74 -26.27 -15.83
C PRO A 79 42.41 -26.33 -15.06
N LEU A 80 41.36 -26.80 -15.73
CA LEU A 80 40.01 -26.90 -15.17
C LEU A 80 39.99 -27.67 -13.84
N ASP A 81 40.89 -28.65 -13.70
CA ASP A 81 41.05 -29.49 -12.52
C ASP A 81 41.44 -28.69 -11.26
N TYR A 82 42.16 -27.57 -11.42
CA TYR A 82 42.52 -26.71 -10.29
C TYR A 82 41.28 -26.05 -9.68
N TYR A 83 40.36 -25.56 -10.52
CA TYR A 83 39.12 -24.94 -10.07
C TYR A 83 38.19 -25.95 -9.40
N THR A 84 38.05 -27.15 -9.98
CA THR A 84 37.19 -28.18 -9.40
C THR A 84 37.71 -28.63 -8.04
N GLN A 85 39.03 -28.80 -7.90
CA GLN A 85 39.67 -29.15 -6.63
C GLN A 85 39.47 -28.06 -5.56
N GLN A 86 39.62 -26.79 -5.91
CA GLN A 86 39.42 -25.69 -4.97
C GLN A 86 37.96 -25.60 -4.51
N VAL A 87 37.00 -25.77 -5.42
CA VAL A 87 35.56 -25.81 -5.08
C VAL A 87 35.24 -26.99 -4.17
N HIS A 88 35.81 -28.18 -4.42
CA HIS A 88 35.61 -29.36 -3.56
C HIS A 88 36.20 -29.15 -2.16
N ALA A 89 37.38 -28.55 -2.06
CA ALA A 89 38.00 -28.24 -0.77
C ALA A 89 37.15 -27.27 0.05
N HIS A 90 36.63 -26.20 -0.58
CA HIS A 90 35.73 -25.25 0.09
C HIS A 90 34.40 -25.88 0.49
N TYR A 91 33.81 -26.72 -0.38
CA TYR A 91 32.58 -27.44 -0.07
C TYR A 91 32.76 -28.40 1.12
N ASN A 92 33.82 -29.21 1.12
CA ASN A 92 34.10 -30.14 2.21
C ASN A 92 34.38 -29.41 3.53
N GLY A 93 35.10 -28.28 3.49
CA GLY A 93 35.31 -27.43 4.66
C GLY A 93 34.01 -26.86 5.23
N LEU A 94 33.12 -26.36 4.38
CA LEU A 94 31.80 -25.86 4.78
C LEU A 94 30.95 -26.98 5.40
N MET A 95 30.91 -28.16 4.77
CA MET A 95 30.12 -29.30 5.26
C MET A 95 30.64 -29.81 6.60
N HIS A 96 31.96 -29.86 6.79
CA HIS A 96 32.56 -30.21 8.07
C HIS A 96 32.18 -29.21 9.16
N TRP A 97 32.29 -27.90 8.87
CA TRP A 97 31.89 -26.84 9.80
C TRP A 97 30.41 -26.89 10.17
N LEU A 98 29.53 -27.10 9.19
CA LEU A 98 28.09 -27.27 9.42
C LEU A 98 27.78 -28.50 10.30
N TYR A 99 28.50 -29.60 10.09
CA TYR A 99 28.33 -30.82 10.88
C TYR A 99 28.77 -30.61 12.33
N GLU A 100 29.88 -29.91 12.55
CA GLU A 100 30.40 -29.55 13.87
C GLU A 100 29.43 -28.61 14.62
N HIS A 101 28.82 -27.65 13.93
CA HIS A 101 27.96 -26.62 14.52
C HIS A 101 26.47 -26.91 14.45
N ARG A 102 26.04 -28.09 13.97
CA ARG A 102 24.63 -28.40 13.67
C ARG A 102 23.67 -28.11 14.82
N TYR A 103 24.04 -28.46 16.06
CA TYR A 103 23.17 -28.23 17.22
C TYR A 103 23.08 -26.75 17.59
N SER A 104 24.20 -26.02 17.51
CA SER A 104 24.23 -24.57 17.75
C SER A 104 23.38 -23.81 16.71
N LEU A 105 23.43 -24.24 15.44
CA LEU A 105 22.59 -23.68 14.38
C LEU A 105 21.10 -23.96 14.62
N VAL A 106 20.74 -25.17 15.04
CA VAL A 106 19.35 -25.52 15.38
C VAL A 106 18.86 -24.70 16.57
N ILE A 107 19.65 -24.58 17.64
CA ILE A 107 19.29 -23.83 18.85
C ILE A 107 19.15 -22.34 18.55
N SER A 108 20.12 -21.74 17.85
CA SER A 108 20.07 -20.32 17.48
C SER A 108 18.91 -20.02 16.51
N GLY A 109 18.64 -20.93 15.57
CA GLY A 109 17.45 -20.89 14.71
C GLY A 109 16.14 -20.94 15.49
N ALA A 110 16.04 -21.84 16.47
CA ALA A 110 14.85 -21.95 17.33
C ALA A 110 14.65 -20.69 18.19
N ILE A 111 15.71 -20.17 18.82
CA ILE A 111 15.66 -18.95 19.64
C ILE A 111 15.25 -17.75 18.79
N SER A 112 15.86 -17.57 17.61
CA SER A 112 15.54 -16.45 16.71
C SER A 112 14.11 -16.53 16.18
N ALA A 113 13.63 -17.71 15.80
CA ALA A 113 12.25 -17.91 15.38
C ALA A 113 11.26 -17.61 16.52
N TYR A 114 11.57 -18.05 17.74
CA TYR A 114 10.75 -17.76 18.92
C TYR A 114 10.73 -16.27 19.26
N ALA A 115 11.88 -15.60 19.23
CA ALA A 115 11.99 -14.16 19.46
C ALA A 115 11.20 -13.36 18.42
N LEU A 116 11.30 -13.74 17.14
CA LEU A 116 10.52 -13.13 16.06
C LEU A 116 9.02 -13.33 16.29
N LEU A 117 8.59 -14.53 16.69
CA LEU A 117 7.19 -14.82 16.99
C LEU A 117 6.67 -13.95 18.14
N CYS A 118 7.42 -13.84 19.23
CA CYS A 118 7.09 -12.97 20.36
C CYS A 118 7.00 -11.50 19.94
N TYR A 119 7.95 -11.04 19.11
CA TYR A 119 7.93 -9.69 18.56
C TYR A 119 6.68 -9.43 17.72
N LEU A 120 6.26 -10.38 16.86
CA LEU A 120 5.06 -10.24 16.05
C LEU A 120 3.79 -10.17 16.91
N VAL A 121 3.68 -11.01 17.94
CA VAL A 121 2.55 -10.99 18.89
C VAL A 121 2.52 -9.66 19.67
N HIS A 122 3.67 -9.20 20.13
CA HIS A 122 3.79 -7.94 20.84
C HIS A 122 3.39 -6.75 19.96
N LYS A 123 3.90 -6.70 18.72
CA LYS A 123 3.53 -5.69 17.72
C LYS A 123 2.03 -5.69 17.42
N ALA A 124 1.44 -6.88 17.25
CA ALA A 124 -0.01 -7.01 17.04
C ALA A 124 -0.80 -6.48 18.24
N THR A 125 -0.34 -6.78 19.46
CA THR A 125 -0.98 -6.33 20.70
C THR A 125 -0.95 -4.80 20.82
N ILE A 126 0.22 -4.18 20.60
CA ILE A 126 0.35 -2.72 20.59
C ILE A 126 -0.58 -2.11 19.55
N TYR A 127 -0.56 -2.64 18.32
CA TYR A 127 -1.41 -2.15 17.24
C TYR A 127 -2.91 -2.22 17.59
N ILE A 128 -3.35 -3.32 18.19
CA ILE A 128 -4.75 -3.47 18.61
C ILE A 128 -5.09 -2.54 19.77
N GLN A 129 -4.15 -2.22 20.66
CA GLN A 129 -4.40 -1.32 21.79
C GLN A 129 -4.32 0.16 21.41
N ASP A 130 -3.69 0.47 20.27
CA ASP A 130 -3.58 1.84 19.78
C ASP A 130 -4.94 2.38 19.33
N ASN A 131 -5.36 3.47 19.96
CA ASN A 131 -6.64 4.14 19.69
C ASN A 131 -6.51 5.23 18.63
N THR A 132 -5.31 5.46 18.10
CA THR A 132 -5.10 6.42 17.02
C THR A 132 -5.58 5.87 15.68
N HIS A 133 -5.84 4.58 15.55
CA HIS A 133 -6.39 3.99 14.33
C HIS A 133 -7.87 4.30 14.11
N TRP A 134 -8.35 4.14 12.87
CA TRP A 134 -9.75 4.43 12.51
C TRP A 134 -10.77 3.54 13.21
N PHE A 135 -10.41 2.29 13.54
CA PHE A 135 -11.27 1.46 14.40
C PHE A 135 -11.47 2.06 15.81
N GLY A 136 -10.59 2.96 16.24
CA GLY A 136 -10.63 3.67 17.52
C GLY A 136 -11.31 5.04 17.48
N TRP A 137 -11.74 5.51 16.30
CA TRP A 137 -12.26 6.86 16.08
C TRP A 137 -13.39 7.28 17.05
N HIS A 138 -14.24 6.34 17.48
CA HIS A 138 -15.34 6.61 18.41
C HIS A 138 -15.31 5.68 19.64
N ARG A 139 -14.16 5.66 20.33
CA ARG A 139 -13.78 4.70 21.39
C ARG A 139 -14.87 4.38 22.40
N ASP A 140 -15.63 5.38 22.84
CA ASP A 140 -16.61 5.24 23.92
C ASP A 140 -17.92 4.58 23.49
N CYS A 141 -18.07 4.26 22.20
CA CYS A 141 -19.23 3.56 21.68
C CYS A 141 -18.87 2.16 21.17
N SER A 142 -19.66 1.19 21.62
CA SER A 142 -19.72 -0.15 21.02
C SER A 142 -20.29 -0.09 19.61
N LEU A 143 -20.07 -1.14 18.82
CA LEU A 143 -20.64 -1.23 17.47
C LEU A 143 -22.17 -1.14 17.48
N GLU A 144 -22.84 -1.77 18.46
CA GLU A 144 -24.29 -1.72 18.60
C GLU A 144 -24.81 -0.31 18.87
N GLN A 145 -24.11 0.46 19.72
CA GLN A 145 -24.42 1.87 19.94
C GLN A 145 -24.18 2.70 18.67
N LEU A 146 -23.11 2.42 17.94
CA LEU A 146 -22.82 3.08 16.66
C LEU A 146 -23.92 2.85 15.61
N LEU A 147 -24.59 1.70 15.65
CA LEU A 147 -25.72 1.38 14.78
C LEU A 147 -27.03 2.05 15.22
N SER A 148 -27.14 2.47 16.49
CA SER A 148 -28.34 3.11 17.04
C SER A 148 -28.45 4.60 16.72
N TYR A 149 -27.33 5.27 16.44
CA TYR A 149 -27.31 6.68 16.07
C TYR A 149 -27.86 6.91 14.66
N SER A 150 -28.30 8.14 14.40
CA SER A 150 -28.68 8.57 13.05
C SER A 150 -27.47 8.47 12.12
N GLN A 151 -27.64 7.80 10.98
CA GLN A 151 -26.56 7.62 10.01
C GLN A 151 -26.04 8.94 9.46
N ASP A 152 -26.92 9.94 9.28
CA ASP A 152 -26.54 11.27 8.78
C ASP A 152 -25.65 12.01 9.79
N GLU A 153 -25.95 11.89 11.08
CA GLU A 153 -25.19 12.52 12.15
C GLU A 153 -23.79 11.91 12.26
N ILE A 154 -23.67 10.59 12.32
CA ILE A 154 -22.37 9.90 12.36
C ILE A 154 -21.56 10.22 11.11
N THR A 155 -22.20 10.22 9.94
CA THR A 155 -21.53 10.52 8.68
C THR A 155 -20.92 11.92 8.71
N ASN A 156 -21.66 12.93 9.17
CA ASN A 156 -21.11 14.29 9.29
C ASN A 156 -19.94 14.37 10.26
N GLN A 157 -20.02 13.69 11.42
CA GLN A 157 -18.91 13.60 12.36
C GLN A 157 -17.69 12.90 11.74
N LEU A 158 -17.91 11.85 10.94
CA LEU A 158 -16.86 11.11 10.24
C LEU A 158 -16.14 12.00 9.23
N ILE A 159 -16.88 12.76 8.42
CA ILE A 159 -16.28 13.69 7.45
C ILE A 159 -15.42 14.74 8.15
N VAL A 160 -15.92 15.36 9.23
CA VAL A 160 -15.14 16.32 10.02
C VAL A 160 -13.86 15.69 10.59
N ALA A 161 -13.94 14.44 11.05
CA ALA A 161 -12.77 13.73 11.56
C ALA A 161 -11.74 13.44 10.46
N ILE A 162 -12.18 13.02 9.27
CA ILE A 162 -11.33 12.80 8.09
C ILE A 162 -10.60 14.09 7.72
N GLU A 163 -11.34 15.19 7.61
CA GLU A 163 -10.78 16.51 7.33
C GLU A 163 -9.76 16.89 8.41
N SER A 164 -10.11 16.76 9.69
CA SER A 164 -9.19 17.12 10.78
C SER A 164 -7.89 16.31 10.79
N ARG A 165 -7.92 15.04 10.33
CA ARG A 165 -6.75 14.15 10.34
C ARG A 165 -5.84 14.35 9.13
N TYR A 166 -6.38 14.59 7.95
CA TYR A 166 -5.60 14.64 6.71
C TYR A 166 -5.45 16.04 6.10
N VAL A 167 -6.19 17.05 6.56
CA VAL A 167 -6.01 18.41 6.04
C VAL A 167 -4.63 18.90 6.40
N THR A 168 -3.79 19.00 5.38
CA THR A 168 -2.45 19.56 5.49
C THR A 168 -2.54 21.07 5.29
N ALA A 169 -1.86 21.84 6.14
CA ALA A 169 -1.85 23.31 6.07
C ALA A 169 -1.38 23.87 4.70
N GLN A 170 -0.71 23.05 3.89
CA GLN A 170 -0.14 23.43 2.61
C GLN A 170 -1.18 23.53 1.49
N ASN A 171 -2.26 22.73 1.50
CA ASN A 171 -3.25 22.67 0.41
C ASN A 171 -4.69 22.50 0.95
N PRO A 172 -5.26 23.53 1.60
CA PRO A 172 -6.61 23.44 2.19
C PRO A 172 -7.73 23.36 1.14
N THR A 173 -7.45 23.63 -0.13
CA THR A 173 -8.44 23.61 -1.20
C THR A 173 -8.70 22.22 -1.77
N ASN A 174 -7.84 21.23 -1.47
CA ASN A 174 -8.04 19.88 -1.98
C ASN A 174 -8.94 19.07 -1.05
N PHE A 175 -10.24 19.13 -1.32
CA PHE A 175 -11.24 18.35 -0.60
C PHE A 175 -11.15 16.84 -0.88
N PHE A 176 -10.61 16.42 -2.03
CA PHE A 176 -10.64 15.02 -2.45
C PHE A 176 -9.50 14.18 -1.87
N ASP A 177 -8.32 14.76 -1.66
CA ASP A 177 -7.16 14.03 -1.14
C ASP A 177 -7.41 13.39 0.25
N PRO A 178 -7.96 14.10 1.26
CA PRO A 178 -8.29 13.51 2.56
C PRO A 178 -9.17 12.27 2.46
N LEU A 179 -10.14 12.29 1.54
CA LEU A 179 -11.09 11.22 1.33
C LEU A 179 -10.44 9.98 0.72
N MET A 180 -9.48 10.17 -0.18
CA MET A 180 -8.71 9.07 -0.78
C MET A 180 -7.74 8.44 0.21
N HIS A 181 -7.02 9.24 0.99
CA HIS A 181 -6.15 8.74 2.04
C HIS A 181 -6.93 7.97 3.10
N PHE A 182 -8.09 8.49 3.51
CA PHE A 182 -8.99 7.78 4.41
C PHE A 182 -9.36 6.39 3.89
N MET A 183 -9.79 6.27 2.63
CA MET A 183 -10.18 4.99 2.06
C MET A 183 -9.03 3.98 1.99
N GLN A 184 -7.83 4.46 1.64
CA GLN A 184 -6.63 3.63 1.63
C GLN A 184 -6.28 3.13 3.04
N ASP A 185 -6.28 4.03 4.01
CA ASP A 185 -5.96 3.70 5.41
C ASP A 185 -6.96 2.69 5.99
N ILE A 186 -8.27 2.86 5.75
CA ILE A 186 -9.30 1.89 6.18
C ILE A 186 -9.02 0.50 5.57
N ASP A 187 -8.71 0.44 4.28
CA ASP A 187 -8.44 -0.84 3.60
C ASP A 187 -7.17 -1.51 4.13
N ASP A 188 -6.14 -0.74 4.42
CA ASP A 188 -4.90 -1.24 4.97
C ASP A 188 -5.06 -1.67 6.44
N GLU A 189 -5.81 -0.93 7.26
CA GLU A 189 -6.17 -1.34 8.61
C GLU A 189 -6.96 -2.67 8.62
N ILE A 190 -7.94 -2.84 7.73
CA ILE A 190 -8.69 -4.10 7.59
C ILE A 190 -7.74 -5.26 7.21
N LYS A 191 -6.82 -5.05 6.26
CA LYS A 191 -5.83 -6.07 5.88
C LYS A 191 -4.93 -6.45 7.06
N HIS A 192 -4.44 -5.46 7.82
CA HIS A 192 -3.60 -5.69 9.00
C HIS A 192 -4.36 -6.47 10.08
N LEU A 193 -5.61 -6.11 10.39
CA LEU A 193 -6.43 -6.84 11.36
C LEU A 193 -6.71 -8.27 10.92
N HIS A 194 -6.99 -8.51 9.62
CA HIS A 194 -7.12 -9.86 9.10
C HIS A 194 -5.82 -10.68 9.21
N HIS A 195 -4.67 -10.04 8.97
CA HIS A 195 -3.37 -10.67 9.15
C HIS A 195 -3.17 -11.09 10.62
N TYR A 196 -3.44 -10.19 11.58
CA TYR A 196 -3.34 -10.51 13.00
C TYR A 196 -4.34 -11.58 13.45
N LYS A 197 -5.58 -11.54 12.95
CA LYS A 197 -6.56 -12.60 13.21
C LYS A 197 -6.02 -13.96 12.78
N LYS A 198 -5.43 -14.05 11.58
CA LYS A 198 -4.80 -15.29 11.08
C LYS A 198 -3.63 -15.73 11.97
N LEU A 199 -2.80 -14.78 12.42
CA LEU A 199 -1.68 -15.05 13.33
C LEU A 199 -2.16 -15.67 14.65
N PHE A 200 -3.18 -15.08 15.29
CA PHE A 200 -3.74 -15.62 16.54
C PHE A 200 -4.40 -16.98 16.36
N LEU A 201 -5.16 -17.19 15.28
CA LEU A 201 -5.74 -18.51 14.96
C LEU A 201 -4.66 -19.57 14.71
N TRP A 202 -3.53 -19.18 14.09
CA TRP A 202 -2.38 -20.07 13.95
C TRP A 202 -1.80 -20.40 15.33
N LEU A 203 -1.51 -19.40 16.16
CA LEU A 203 -0.96 -19.61 17.51
C LEU A 203 -1.83 -20.54 18.37
N ASP A 204 -3.16 -20.34 18.32
CA ASP A 204 -4.12 -21.18 19.03
C ASP A 204 -4.08 -22.63 18.51
N ARG A 205 -4.10 -22.81 17.18
CA ARG A 205 -4.04 -24.13 16.54
C ARG A 205 -2.78 -24.93 16.90
N PHE A 206 -1.65 -24.27 17.13
CA PHE A 206 -0.40 -24.91 17.53
C PHE A 206 -0.21 -24.97 19.05
N TYR A 207 -1.19 -24.56 19.85
CA TYR A 207 -1.09 -24.43 21.30
C TYR A 207 0.08 -23.52 21.76
N LEU A 208 0.55 -22.64 20.87
CA LEU A 208 1.65 -21.71 21.14
C LEU A 208 1.20 -20.47 21.90
N ALA A 209 -0.12 -20.23 21.99
CA ALA A 209 -0.67 -19.07 22.68
C ALA A 209 -0.22 -18.97 24.15
N SER A 210 -0.08 -20.12 24.84
CA SER A 210 0.40 -20.18 26.22
C SER A 210 1.86 -19.75 26.38
N ILE A 211 2.68 -20.00 25.36
CA ILE A 211 4.13 -19.74 25.39
C ILE A 211 4.41 -18.30 24.95
N THR A 212 3.68 -17.78 23.97
CA THR A 212 3.89 -16.44 23.40
C THR A 212 3.20 -15.31 24.18
N PHE A 213 2.62 -15.62 25.34
CA PHE A 213 1.81 -14.68 26.15
C PHE A 213 0.68 -14.02 25.34
N ALA A 214 0.15 -14.72 24.33
CA ALA A 214 -0.92 -14.20 23.49
C ALA A 214 -2.25 -14.24 24.26
N ASN A 215 -2.83 -13.08 24.56
CA ASN A 215 -4.15 -13.02 25.18
C ASN A 215 -5.23 -13.35 24.13
N THR A 216 -5.90 -14.48 24.30
CA THR A 216 -6.97 -14.97 23.43
C THR A 216 -8.16 -13.98 23.33
N GLN A 217 -8.39 -13.15 24.36
CA GLN A 217 -9.41 -12.11 24.31
C GLN A 217 -9.17 -11.08 23.21
N HIS A 218 -7.90 -10.80 22.85
CA HIS A 218 -7.61 -9.91 21.73
C HIS A 218 -8.16 -10.43 20.41
N CYS A 219 -8.26 -11.74 20.21
CA CYS A 219 -8.82 -12.31 18.98
C CYS A 219 -10.31 -11.97 18.80
N LEU A 220 -11.08 -11.92 19.90
CA LEU A 220 -12.49 -11.53 19.86
C LEU A 220 -12.64 -10.05 19.48
N HIS A 221 -11.82 -9.19 20.09
CA HIS A 221 -11.83 -7.75 19.79
C HIS A 221 -11.36 -7.42 18.37
N ILE A 222 -10.48 -8.22 17.76
CA ILE A 222 -10.08 -8.00 16.36
C ILE A 222 -11.29 -8.11 15.43
N GLN A 223 -12.19 -9.08 15.66
CA GLN A 223 -13.37 -9.23 14.81
C GLN A 223 -14.29 -8.02 14.92
N GLU A 224 -14.60 -7.59 16.15
CA GLU A 224 -15.39 -6.39 16.41
C GLU A 224 -14.80 -5.16 15.70
N LYS A 225 -13.48 -4.99 15.73
CA LYS A 225 -12.78 -3.89 15.05
C LYS A 225 -12.88 -3.97 13.53
N ILE A 226 -12.79 -5.17 12.95
CA ILE A 226 -12.99 -5.39 11.50
C ILE A 226 -14.43 -4.99 11.12
N ASP A 227 -15.43 -5.46 11.87
CA ASP A 227 -16.83 -5.18 11.60
C ASP A 227 -17.14 -3.68 11.73
N ARG A 228 -16.51 -3.02 12.70
CA ARG A 228 -16.58 -1.57 12.88
C ARG A 228 -15.97 -0.80 11.70
N LEU A 229 -14.79 -1.19 11.22
CA LEU A 229 -14.17 -0.57 10.04
C LEU A 229 -15.02 -0.79 8.78
N ALA A 230 -15.59 -1.99 8.61
CA ALA A 230 -16.48 -2.27 7.49
C ALA A 230 -17.73 -1.39 7.52
N TYR A 231 -18.31 -1.16 8.71
CA TYR A 231 -19.42 -0.23 8.89
C TYR A 231 -19.04 1.22 8.55
N ILE A 232 -17.89 1.70 9.06
CA ILE A 232 -17.36 3.04 8.74
C ILE A 232 -17.16 3.21 7.23
N LYS A 233 -16.57 2.21 6.57
CA LYS A 233 -16.40 2.19 5.11
C LYS A 233 -17.74 2.27 4.37
N HIS A 234 -18.74 1.53 4.85
CA HIS A 234 -20.08 1.55 4.28
C HIS A 234 -20.77 2.92 4.45
N LEU A 235 -20.70 3.54 5.63
CA LEU A 235 -21.23 4.89 5.87
C LEU A 235 -20.63 5.89 4.89
N PHE A 236 -19.31 5.85 4.75
CA PHE A 236 -18.60 6.73 3.84
C PHE A 236 -18.98 6.48 2.36
N GLY A 237 -19.08 5.21 1.94
CA GLY A 237 -19.53 4.86 0.60
C GLY A 237 -20.95 5.34 0.29
N ARG A 238 -21.87 5.20 1.25
CA ARG A 238 -23.24 5.73 1.13
C ARG A 238 -23.24 7.26 0.97
N TRP A 239 -22.41 7.95 1.76
CA TRP A 239 -22.28 9.41 1.65
C TRP A 239 -21.77 9.85 0.28
N ILE A 240 -20.72 9.21 -0.27
CA ILE A 240 -20.24 9.50 -1.63
C ILE A 240 -21.37 9.31 -2.66
N ALA A 241 -22.10 8.20 -2.57
CA ALA A 241 -23.20 7.93 -3.48
C ALA A 241 -24.29 9.02 -3.43
N GLN A 242 -24.60 9.52 -2.23
CA GLN A 242 -25.55 10.61 -2.02
C GLN A 242 -25.05 11.94 -2.60
N GLN A 243 -23.77 12.27 -2.40
CA GLN A 243 -23.16 13.47 -2.99
C GLN A 243 -23.18 13.44 -4.52
N ASN A 244 -22.86 12.28 -5.10
CA ASN A 244 -22.93 12.09 -6.55
C ASN A 244 -24.36 12.24 -7.05
N LEU A 245 -25.35 11.64 -6.38
CA LEU A 245 -26.75 11.80 -6.76
C LEU A 245 -27.22 13.26 -6.67
N GLN A 246 -26.82 13.97 -5.63
CA GLN A 246 -27.15 15.38 -5.46
C GLN A 246 -26.51 16.28 -6.53
N SER A 247 -25.28 15.99 -6.95
CA SER A 247 -24.63 16.73 -8.03
C SER A 247 -25.33 16.50 -9.38
N TYR A 248 -25.75 15.26 -9.67
CA TYR A 248 -26.57 14.96 -10.86
C TYR A 248 -27.90 15.70 -10.85
N LEU A 249 -28.64 15.67 -9.73
CA LEU A 249 -29.93 16.36 -9.61
C LEU A 249 -29.77 17.88 -9.75
N THR A 250 -28.67 18.44 -9.25
CA THR A 250 -28.40 19.88 -9.38
C THR A 250 -28.06 20.24 -10.83
N GLN A 251 -27.29 19.40 -11.53
CA GLN A 251 -26.89 19.63 -12.91
C GLN A 251 -28.07 19.48 -13.90
N GLU A 252 -28.91 18.45 -13.73
CA GLU A 252 -30.07 18.20 -14.62
C GLU A 252 -31.17 19.25 -14.43
N ASN A 253 -31.40 19.71 -13.20
CA ASN A 253 -32.40 20.73 -12.92
C ASN A 253 -31.89 22.16 -13.16
N GLU A 254 -30.57 22.37 -13.30
CA GLU A 254 -30.01 23.69 -13.61
C GLU A 254 -30.63 24.36 -14.85
N PRO A 255 -30.83 23.69 -16.01
CA PRO A 255 -31.51 24.30 -17.15
C PRO A 255 -32.98 24.59 -16.88
N LEU A 256 -33.68 23.78 -16.09
CA LEU A 256 -35.08 24.02 -15.72
C LEU A 256 -35.21 25.20 -14.76
N ILE A 257 -34.33 25.29 -13.77
CA ILE A 257 -34.24 26.41 -12.84
C ILE A 257 -33.86 27.69 -13.59
N LYS A 258 -32.88 27.65 -14.51
CA LYS A 258 -32.52 28.78 -15.38
C LYS A 258 -33.68 29.21 -16.27
N ARG A 259 -34.48 28.28 -16.81
CA ARG A 259 -35.70 28.59 -17.57
C ARG A 259 -36.77 29.24 -16.69
N LEU A 260 -37.01 28.73 -15.50
CA LEU A 260 -37.96 29.34 -14.55
C LEU A 260 -37.50 30.73 -14.10
N TYR A 261 -36.21 30.92 -13.83
CA TYR A 261 -35.64 32.23 -13.52
C TYR A 261 -35.79 33.22 -14.68
N HIS A 262 -35.55 32.80 -15.93
CA HIS A 262 -35.79 33.66 -17.09
C HIS A 262 -37.27 33.97 -17.33
N THR A 263 -38.18 33.05 -17.02
CA THR A 263 -39.63 33.27 -17.14
C THR A 263 -40.14 34.23 -16.06
N ILE A 264 -39.63 34.12 -14.82
CA ILE A 264 -40.04 34.98 -13.70
C ILE A 264 -39.40 36.38 -13.78
N LYS A 265 -38.19 36.51 -14.34
CA LYS A 265 -37.47 37.79 -14.46
C LYS A 265 -37.87 38.62 -15.68
N LYS A 266 -38.78 38.13 -16.54
CA LYS A 266 -39.47 39.01 -17.48
C LYS A 266 -40.40 39.90 -16.66
N PRO A 267 -40.27 41.24 -16.73
CA PRO A 267 -41.23 42.11 -16.07
C PRO A 267 -42.61 41.71 -16.57
N LEU A 268 -43.48 41.30 -15.66
CA LEU A 268 -44.90 41.20 -15.91
C LEU A 268 -45.36 42.60 -16.30
N VAL A 269 -45.33 42.91 -17.60
CA VAL A 269 -46.11 44.01 -18.17
C VAL A 269 -47.55 43.57 -18.03
N PHE A 270 -48.09 43.81 -16.84
CA PHE A 270 -49.47 43.57 -16.50
C PHE A 270 -50.29 44.59 -17.28
N VAL A 271 -50.66 44.24 -18.52
CA VAL A 271 -51.67 44.98 -19.27
C VAL A 271 -53.00 44.71 -18.58
N ALA A 272 -53.32 45.55 -17.60
CA ALA A 272 -54.62 45.60 -16.96
C ALA A 272 -55.67 46.02 -18.00
N ARG A 273 -56.23 45.08 -18.76
CA ARG A 273 -57.56 45.24 -19.36
C ARG A 273 -58.58 44.75 -18.34
N LEU A 274 -59.06 45.69 -17.53
CA LEU A 274 -60.29 45.53 -16.76
C LEU A 274 -61.48 45.44 -17.73
N PRO A 275 -62.28 44.36 -17.72
CA PRO A 275 -63.60 44.40 -18.32
C PRO A 275 -64.52 45.25 -17.44
N GLN A 276 -64.88 46.44 -17.92
CA GLN A 276 -66.05 47.16 -17.44
C GLN A 276 -67.30 46.33 -17.79
N ARG A 277 -67.89 45.61 -16.83
CA ARG A 277 -69.33 45.39 -16.85
C ARG A 277 -69.90 44.86 -15.53
N MET A 278 -70.98 45.55 -15.15
CA MET A 278 -72.09 45.14 -14.28
C MET A 278 -71.94 45.37 -12.78
N VAL A 279 -72.17 46.65 -12.46
CA VAL A 279 -73.16 47.09 -11.47
C VAL A 279 -74.45 46.25 -11.61
N HIS A 280 -74.87 45.55 -10.55
CA HIS A 280 -76.14 45.78 -9.84
C HIS A 280 -76.49 44.63 -8.88
N THR A 281 -77.02 45.06 -7.73
CA THR A 281 -77.96 44.37 -6.82
C THR A 281 -77.47 43.19 -5.97
N PHE A 282 -77.43 43.41 -4.65
CA PHE A 282 -78.14 42.67 -3.57
C PHE A 282 -77.62 43.22 -2.23
N ARG A 283 -78.14 44.33 -1.68
CA ARG A 283 -79.32 44.49 -0.79
C ARG A 283 -79.59 43.30 0.16
N LYS A 284 -79.18 43.50 1.43
CA LYS A 284 -79.76 43.05 2.72
C LYS A 284 -80.31 41.62 2.81
N ILE A 285 -79.75 40.82 3.72
CA ILE A 285 -80.29 40.54 5.08
C ILE A 285 -79.08 40.19 5.96
#